data_AF-A0A950MB19-F1
#
_entry.id   AF-A0A950MB19-F1
#
_cell.length_a   1.000
_cell.length_b   1.000
_cell.length_c   1.000
_cell.angle_alpha   90.00
_cell.angle_beta   90.00
_cell.angle_gamma   90.00
#
_symmetry.space_group_name_H-M   'P 1'
#
loop_
_entity.id
_entity.type
_entity.pdbx_description
1 polymer ?
#
loop_
_entity_poly.entity_id
_entity_poly.type
_entity_poly.pdbx_seq_one_letter_code
_entity_poly.pdbx_strand_id
1 'polypeptide(L)'
;MRGTHKLALCLALLIVPGLPAFAAKSSERSKQKAQAEAQRAELQHKLEQLKREIDDTEEAKSQASDALAESEAAISNADRSLHDLEQEQAAIEAKLAKIIKQQEELRKAVELQKQKLARLLRDQYVTGNEDRMKLLLSGDDPNRINRELQMLGYVSQAQARLIASLRANLAALEANKAATEEAKDELDDIAEERLQQKRVLEHEKVQRGQLLAKLSSKLTA
;
A
#
# COMPACT_ATOMS: atom_id res chain seq x y z
N MET A 1 64.82 114.06 57.62
CA MET A 1 66.01 113.39 57.02
C MET A 1 65.46 112.52 55.89
N ARG A 2 65.62 112.86 54.61
CA ARG A 2 66.79 112.70 53.69
C ARG A 2 66.92 111.26 53.11
N GLY A 3 67.03 111.14 51.78
CA GLY A 3 66.92 109.90 50.98
C GLY A 3 65.50 109.72 50.40
N THR A 4 65.15 109.72 49.10
CA THR A 4 65.86 109.65 47.78
C THR A 4 66.57 108.31 47.52
N HIS A 5 66.42 107.57 46.41
CA HIS A 5 66.16 107.84 44.96
C HIS A 5 65.42 106.62 44.29
N LYS A 6 65.03 106.48 43.00
CA LYS A 6 64.82 107.28 41.74
C LYS A 6 64.14 106.33 40.69
N LEU A 7 63.28 106.85 39.78
CA LEU A 7 62.96 106.30 38.42
C LEU A 7 62.31 104.87 38.36
N ALA A 8 61.61 104.37 37.33
CA ALA A 8 60.90 104.86 36.12
C ALA A 8 59.77 103.82 35.82
N LEU A 9 59.04 103.68 34.69
CA LEU A 9 58.98 104.25 33.34
C LEU A 9 57.54 104.07 32.78
N CYS A 10 57.18 104.65 31.62
CA CYS A 10 55.89 104.45 30.94
C CYS A 10 55.98 103.57 29.68
N LEU A 11 54.95 102.74 29.41
CA LEU A 11 54.42 102.52 28.05
C LEU A 11 53.01 101.89 28.10
N ALA A 12 52.25 101.96 27.00
CA ALA A 12 50.89 101.44 26.88
C ALA A 12 50.68 100.69 25.56
N LEU A 13 49.72 99.76 25.50
CA LEU A 13 49.16 99.22 24.25
C LEU A 13 47.75 98.64 24.47
N LEU A 14 46.91 98.67 23.42
CA LEU A 14 45.60 98.00 23.38
C LEU A 14 45.74 96.50 23.05
N ILE A 15 44.70 95.70 23.37
CA ILE A 15 44.20 94.59 22.54
C ILE A 15 42.78 94.18 22.98
N VAL A 16 41.95 93.77 22.02
CA VAL A 16 40.62 93.14 22.14
C VAL A 16 40.59 92.07 21.03
N PRO A 17 40.29 90.78 21.30
CA PRO A 17 38.91 90.27 21.23
C PRO A 17 38.57 89.12 22.22
N GLY A 18 37.33 88.63 22.18
CA GLY A 18 36.77 87.62 23.11
C GLY A 18 36.74 86.16 22.62
N LEU A 19 36.19 85.27 23.46
CA LEU A 19 36.10 83.80 23.28
C LEU A 19 34.78 83.25 23.92
N PRO A 20 34.37 81.96 23.76
CA PRO A 20 33.03 81.70 23.19
C PRO A 20 32.07 80.84 24.05
N ALA A 21 30.78 80.97 23.76
CA ALA A 21 29.72 80.10 24.27
C ALA A 21 29.58 78.80 23.44
N PHE A 22 30.41 77.78 23.70
CA PHE A 22 30.41 76.53 22.92
C PHE A 22 30.45 75.21 23.73
N ALA A 23 30.19 75.24 25.04
CA ALA A 23 30.30 74.05 25.90
C ALA A 23 29.08 73.10 25.85
N ALA A 24 27.85 73.62 25.92
CA ALA A 24 26.65 72.80 26.17
C ALA A 24 26.33 71.77 25.06
N LYS A 25 26.43 72.19 23.79
CA LYS A 25 26.03 71.38 22.60
C LYS A 25 26.86 70.10 22.41
N SER A 26 27.99 69.95 23.11
CA SER A 26 28.79 68.73 23.08
C SER A 26 28.13 67.55 23.82
N SER A 27 27.44 67.82 24.94
CA SER A 27 26.82 66.78 25.77
C SER A 27 25.56 66.17 25.14
N GLU A 28 24.75 66.98 24.44
CA GLU A 28 23.55 66.48 23.76
C GLU A 28 23.92 65.63 22.54
N ARG A 29 24.90 66.09 21.74
CA ARG A 29 25.33 65.41 20.52
C ARG A 29 25.99 64.06 20.79
N SER A 30 26.70 63.93 21.90
CA SER A 30 27.26 62.64 22.36
C SER A 30 26.20 61.68 22.88
N LYS A 31 25.17 62.17 23.61
CA LYS A 31 24.00 61.36 24.00
C LYS A 31 23.21 60.87 22.80
N GLN A 32 22.95 61.74 21.82
CA GLN A 32 22.28 61.37 20.55
C GLN A 32 23.08 60.32 19.77
N LYS A 33 24.41 60.44 19.71
CA LYS A 33 25.29 59.44 19.08
C LYS A 33 25.18 58.08 19.78
N ALA A 34 25.23 58.05 21.11
CA ALA A 34 25.08 56.82 21.89
C ALA A 34 23.68 56.18 21.71
N GLN A 35 22.61 56.97 21.63
CA GLN A 35 21.26 56.47 21.33
C GLN A 35 21.17 55.89 19.91
N ALA A 36 21.75 56.54 18.91
CA ALA A 36 21.78 56.03 17.53
C ALA A 36 22.62 54.74 17.41
N GLU A 37 23.73 54.63 18.16
CA GLU A 37 24.55 53.42 18.22
C GLU A 37 23.81 52.26 18.92
N ALA A 38 23.06 52.54 19.99
CA ALA A 38 22.20 51.55 20.65
C ALA A 38 21.04 51.08 19.74
N GLN A 39 20.33 52.01 19.09
CA GLN A 39 19.27 51.68 18.12
C GLN A 39 19.80 50.86 16.94
N ARG A 40 21.01 51.17 16.46
CA ARG A 40 21.66 50.39 15.41
C ARG A 40 21.97 48.96 15.88
N ALA A 41 22.49 48.78 17.10
CA ALA A 41 22.73 47.46 17.67
C ALA A 41 21.44 46.66 17.86
N GLU A 42 20.36 47.29 18.33
CA GLU A 42 19.03 46.67 18.46
C GLU A 42 18.48 46.23 17.11
N LEU A 43 18.58 47.07 16.06
CA LEU A 43 18.17 46.72 14.70
C LEU A 43 19.02 45.59 14.11
N GLN A 44 20.34 45.57 14.37
CA GLN A 44 21.22 44.47 13.95
C GLN A 44 20.82 43.16 14.63
N HIS A 45 20.57 43.15 15.94
CA HIS A 45 20.09 41.97 16.66
C HIS A 45 18.75 41.46 16.10
N LYS A 46 17.77 42.35 15.86
CA LYS A 46 16.48 41.98 15.27
C LYS A 46 16.63 41.40 13.86
N LEU A 47 17.56 41.92 13.06
CA LEU A 47 17.81 41.44 11.69
C LEU A 47 18.56 40.10 11.69
N GLU A 48 19.48 39.87 12.63
CA GLU A 48 20.10 38.55 12.84
C GLU A 48 19.12 37.50 13.36
N GLN A 49 18.22 37.88 14.29
CA GLN A 49 17.15 37.01 14.77
C GLN A 49 16.18 36.65 13.64
N LEU A 50 15.65 37.65 12.92
CA LEU A 50 14.73 37.43 11.81
C LEU A 50 15.33 36.56 10.70
N LYS A 51 16.65 36.66 10.44
CA LYS A 51 17.34 35.75 9.52
C LYS A 51 17.27 34.31 9.99
N ARG A 52 17.62 34.03 11.25
CA ARG A 52 17.54 32.67 11.82
C ARG A 52 16.11 32.14 11.78
N GLU A 53 15.12 32.97 12.12
CA GLU A 53 13.70 32.61 12.05
C GLU A 53 13.24 32.29 10.61
N ILE A 54 13.79 32.96 9.60
CA ILE A 54 13.57 32.62 8.17
C ILE A 54 14.28 31.30 7.81
N ASP A 55 15.56 31.16 8.14
CA ASP A 55 16.38 29.97 7.83
C ASP A 55 15.76 28.70 8.46
N ASP A 56 15.41 28.75 9.76
CA ASP A 56 14.74 27.68 10.52
C ASP A 56 13.34 27.33 9.94
N THR A 57 12.67 28.31 9.35
CA THR A 57 11.34 28.12 8.72
C THR A 57 11.46 27.51 7.33
N GLU A 58 12.46 27.90 6.54
CA GLU A 58 12.71 27.34 5.21
C GLU A 58 13.23 25.89 5.30
N GLU A 59 14.12 25.57 6.24
CA GLU A 59 14.53 24.18 6.48
C GLU A 59 13.33 23.32 6.91
N ALA A 60 12.56 23.77 7.90
CA ALA A 60 11.39 23.02 8.36
C ALA A 60 10.29 22.86 7.29
N LYS A 61 10.18 23.81 6.36
CA LYS A 61 9.30 23.74 5.19
C LYS A 61 9.79 22.69 4.19
N SER A 62 11.11 22.59 3.94
CA SER A 62 11.67 21.51 3.11
C SER A 62 11.38 20.15 3.75
N GLN A 63 11.82 19.93 4.99
CA GLN A 63 11.62 18.66 5.71
C GLN A 63 10.14 18.20 5.72
N ALA A 64 9.21 19.14 5.90
CA ALA A 64 7.77 18.84 5.89
C ALA A 64 7.19 18.61 4.47
N SER A 65 7.80 19.20 3.42
CA SER A 65 7.47 18.90 2.03
C SER A 65 8.00 17.53 1.60
N ASP A 66 9.21 17.17 2.03
CA ASP A 66 9.84 15.89 1.74
C ASP A 66 9.06 14.74 2.41
N ALA A 67 8.73 14.88 3.70
CA ALA A 67 7.89 13.92 4.42
C ALA A 67 6.44 13.83 3.88
N LEU A 68 5.90 14.93 3.34
CA LEU A 68 4.59 14.91 2.69
C LEU A 68 4.64 14.11 1.37
N ALA A 69 5.69 14.29 0.58
CA ALA A 69 5.89 13.54 -0.66
C ALA A 69 6.12 12.03 -0.41
N GLU A 70 6.86 11.68 0.64
CA GLU A 70 7.04 10.28 1.08
C GLU A 70 5.71 9.64 1.48
N SER A 71 4.91 10.31 2.33
CA SER A 71 3.60 9.79 2.75
C SER A 71 2.57 9.74 1.61
N GLU A 72 2.59 10.70 0.67
CA GLU A 72 1.74 10.63 -0.53
C GLU A 72 2.14 9.49 -1.48
N ALA A 73 3.43 9.19 -1.62
CA ALA A 73 3.91 8.02 -2.34
C ALA A 73 3.50 6.71 -1.63
N ALA A 74 3.61 6.64 -0.31
CA ALA A 74 3.18 5.50 0.50
C ALA A 74 1.67 5.24 0.37
N ILE A 75 0.83 6.29 0.44
CA ILE A 75 -0.61 6.23 0.17
C ILE A 75 -0.88 5.68 -1.23
N SER A 76 -0.23 6.22 -2.27
CA SER A 76 -0.45 5.78 -3.66
C SER A 76 -0.04 4.32 -3.90
N ASN A 77 0.99 3.83 -3.20
CA ASN A 77 1.40 2.43 -3.26
C ASN A 77 0.43 1.50 -2.50
N ALA A 78 -0.07 1.92 -1.33
CA ALA A 78 -1.04 1.15 -0.55
C ALA A 78 -2.41 1.07 -1.25
N ASP A 79 -2.90 2.18 -1.82
CA ASP A 79 -4.12 2.20 -2.64
C ASP A 79 -3.99 1.31 -3.90
N ARG A 80 -2.81 1.27 -4.53
CA ARG A 80 -2.55 0.37 -5.66
C ARG A 80 -2.57 -1.10 -5.23
N SER A 81 -1.85 -1.45 -4.18
CA SER A 81 -1.82 -2.82 -3.65
C SER A 81 -3.22 -3.30 -3.24
N LEU A 82 -4.03 -2.42 -2.64
CA LEU A 82 -5.43 -2.72 -2.29
C LEU A 82 -6.36 -2.93 -3.49
N HIS A 83 -6.02 -2.37 -4.65
CA HIS A 83 -6.74 -2.55 -5.91
C HIS A 83 -6.26 -3.80 -6.66
N ASP A 84 -4.95 -4.07 -6.68
CA ASP A 84 -4.39 -5.26 -7.31
C ASP A 84 -4.87 -6.53 -6.57
N LEU A 85 -4.86 -6.52 -5.23
CA LEU A 85 -5.45 -7.58 -4.39
C LEU A 85 -6.98 -7.72 -4.57
N GLU A 86 -7.68 -6.67 -5.01
CA GLU A 86 -9.12 -6.74 -5.32
C GLU A 86 -9.39 -7.43 -6.66
N GLN A 87 -8.53 -7.18 -7.66
CA GLN A 87 -8.59 -7.88 -8.94
C GLN A 87 -8.24 -9.37 -8.76
N GLU A 88 -7.24 -9.67 -7.94
CA GLU A 88 -6.82 -11.05 -7.64
C GLU A 88 -7.91 -11.81 -6.87
N GLN A 89 -8.49 -11.22 -5.81
CA GLN A 89 -9.65 -11.76 -5.10
C GLN A 89 -10.79 -12.09 -6.07
N ALA A 90 -11.17 -11.16 -6.96
CA ALA A 90 -12.25 -11.37 -7.92
C ALA A 90 -11.93 -12.48 -8.96
N ALA A 91 -10.65 -12.64 -9.33
CA ALA A 91 -10.21 -13.72 -10.20
C ALA A 91 -10.29 -15.10 -9.52
N ILE A 92 -9.92 -15.18 -8.23
CA ILE A 92 -9.99 -16.42 -7.44
C ILE A 92 -11.44 -16.78 -7.12
N GLU A 93 -12.30 -15.81 -6.78
CA GLU A 93 -13.75 -16.04 -6.63
C GLU A 93 -14.38 -16.59 -7.92
N ALA A 94 -13.96 -16.10 -9.10
CA ALA A 94 -14.40 -16.62 -10.40
C ALA A 94 -13.86 -18.04 -10.70
N LYS A 95 -12.59 -18.33 -10.35
CA LYS A 95 -11.96 -19.66 -10.38
C LYS A 95 -12.76 -20.64 -9.51
N LEU A 96 -13.04 -20.27 -8.26
CA LEU A 96 -13.81 -21.06 -7.30
C LEU A 96 -15.25 -21.31 -7.76
N ALA A 97 -15.97 -20.29 -8.23
CA ALA A 97 -17.32 -20.43 -8.76
C ALA A 97 -17.41 -21.37 -9.98
N LYS A 98 -16.35 -21.44 -10.81
CA LYS A 98 -16.22 -22.41 -11.90
C LYS A 98 -15.97 -23.83 -11.39
N ILE A 99 -15.08 -24.00 -10.40
CA ILE A 99 -14.77 -25.30 -9.78
C ILE A 99 -16.02 -25.90 -9.12
N ILE A 100 -16.81 -25.09 -8.41
CA ILE A 100 -18.07 -25.51 -7.77
C ILE A 100 -19.08 -26.03 -8.80
N LYS A 101 -19.29 -25.32 -9.91
CA LYS A 101 -20.17 -25.78 -11.02
C LYS A 101 -19.70 -27.11 -11.61
N GLN A 102 -18.39 -27.25 -11.84
CA GLN A 102 -17.80 -28.50 -12.32
C GLN A 102 -17.97 -29.64 -11.31
N GLN A 103 -17.84 -29.38 -10.00
CA GLN A 103 -18.13 -30.38 -8.97
C GLN A 103 -19.59 -30.83 -9.00
N GLU A 104 -20.55 -29.93 -9.18
CA GLU A 104 -21.96 -30.30 -9.31
C GLU A 104 -22.23 -31.21 -10.53
N GLU A 105 -21.68 -30.85 -11.68
CA GLU A 105 -21.82 -31.62 -12.92
C GLU A 105 -21.17 -33.01 -12.78
N LEU A 106 -19.96 -33.08 -12.21
CA LEU A 106 -19.28 -34.34 -11.90
C LEU A 106 -20.07 -35.20 -10.90
N ARG A 107 -20.63 -34.62 -9.83
CA ARG A 107 -21.49 -35.33 -8.86
C ARG A 107 -22.72 -35.93 -9.55
N LYS A 108 -23.40 -35.15 -10.40
CA LYS A 108 -24.58 -35.61 -11.19
C LYS A 108 -24.18 -36.73 -12.16
N ALA A 109 -23.04 -36.62 -12.83
CA ALA A 109 -22.51 -37.64 -13.73
C ALA A 109 -22.12 -38.94 -13.00
N VAL A 110 -21.37 -38.85 -11.91
CA VAL A 110 -20.94 -39.97 -11.06
C VAL A 110 -22.15 -40.76 -10.55
N GLU A 111 -23.21 -40.09 -10.09
CA GLU A 111 -24.37 -40.80 -9.54
C GLU A 111 -25.20 -41.50 -10.63
N LEU A 112 -25.36 -40.89 -11.80
CA LEU A 112 -25.94 -41.55 -12.98
C LEU A 112 -25.10 -42.75 -13.43
N GLN A 113 -23.77 -42.68 -13.33
CA GLN A 113 -22.87 -43.77 -13.68
C GLN A 113 -22.93 -44.93 -12.68
N LYS A 114 -22.93 -44.64 -11.37
CA LYS A 114 -23.18 -45.63 -10.31
C LYS A 114 -24.52 -46.33 -10.50
N GLN A 115 -25.60 -45.59 -10.75
CA GLN A 115 -26.93 -46.17 -10.98
C GLN A 115 -26.96 -47.10 -12.20
N LYS A 116 -26.28 -46.74 -13.30
CA LYS A 116 -26.13 -47.61 -14.47
C LYS A 116 -25.34 -48.88 -14.13
N LEU A 117 -24.21 -48.74 -13.43
CA LEU A 117 -23.37 -49.87 -13.03
C LEU A 117 -24.09 -50.81 -12.05
N ALA A 118 -24.86 -50.28 -11.11
CA ALA A 118 -25.66 -51.06 -10.15
C ALA A 118 -26.81 -51.85 -10.81
N ARG A 119 -27.39 -51.35 -11.91
CA ARG A 119 -28.32 -52.14 -12.75
C ARG A 119 -27.56 -53.27 -13.44
N LEU A 120 -26.50 -52.95 -14.18
CA LEU A 120 -25.70 -53.94 -14.92
C LEU A 120 -25.19 -55.09 -14.01
N LEU A 121 -24.75 -54.79 -12.79
CA LEU A 121 -24.33 -55.79 -11.80
C LEU A 121 -25.50 -56.66 -11.30
N ARG A 122 -26.68 -56.08 -11.11
CA ARG A 122 -27.90 -56.82 -10.73
C ARG A 122 -28.38 -57.72 -11.88
N ASP A 123 -28.37 -57.20 -13.10
CA ASP A 123 -28.81 -57.92 -14.29
C ASP A 123 -27.88 -59.12 -14.54
N GLN A 124 -26.56 -58.94 -14.42
CA GLN A 124 -25.58 -60.03 -14.51
C GLN A 124 -25.69 -61.04 -13.35
N TYR A 125 -26.08 -60.62 -12.15
CA TYR A 125 -26.34 -61.51 -11.02
C TYR A 125 -27.61 -62.35 -11.20
N VAL A 126 -28.66 -61.79 -11.81
CA VAL A 126 -29.94 -62.47 -12.04
C VAL A 126 -29.87 -63.44 -13.23
N THR A 127 -29.26 -63.03 -14.34
CA THR A 127 -29.12 -63.88 -15.54
C THR A 127 -28.02 -64.94 -15.39
N GLY A 128 -27.00 -64.65 -14.57
CA GLY A 128 -25.83 -65.51 -14.40
C GLY A 128 -24.81 -65.33 -15.52
N ASN A 129 -23.62 -65.92 -15.33
CA ASN A 129 -22.47 -65.70 -16.21
C ASN A 129 -22.32 -66.76 -17.33
N GLU A 130 -23.30 -67.67 -17.47
CA GLU A 130 -23.22 -68.83 -18.37
C GLU A 130 -23.51 -68.53 -19.84
N ASP A 131 -24.31 -67.48 -20.13
CA ASP A 131 -24.90 -67.21 -21.45
C ASP A 131 -23.91 -67.36 -22.61
N ARG A 132 -22.70 -66.82 -22.48
CA ARG A 132 -21.74 -66.81 -23.60
C ARG A 132 -21.18 -68.20 -23.95
N MET A 133 -21.05 -69.10 -22.97
CA MET A 133 -20.67 -70.49 -23.23
C MET A 133 -21.89 -71.32 -23.66
N LYS A 134 -23.05 -71.06 -23.03
CA LYS A 134 -24.32 -71.70 -23.36
C LYS A 134 -24.75 -71.43 -24.80
N LEU A 135 -24.48 -70.23 -25.33
CA LEU A 135 -24.72 -69.83 -26.71
C LEU A 135 -23.76 -70.51 -27.71
N LEU A 136 -22.52 -70.76 -27.32
CA LEU A 136 -21.56 -71.51 -28.14
C LEU A 136 -21.87 -73.01 -28.19
N LEU A 137 -22.62 -73.53 -27.21
CA LEU A 137 -22.95 -74.95 -27.04
C LEU A 137 -24.42 -75.27 -27.37
N SER A 138 -25.22 -74.30 -27.83
CA SER A 138 -26.66 -74.47 -28.08
C SER A 138 -26.99 -75.20 -29.39
N GLY A 139 -26.08 -75.19 -30.36
CA GLY A 139 -26.32 -75.75 -31.71
C GLY A 139 -27.19 -74.86 -32.62
N ASP A 140 -27.35 -73.58 -32.29
CA ASP A 140 -28.10 -72.57 -33.07
C ASP A 140 -27.36 -72.13 -34.36
N ASP A 141 -27.98 -71.30 -35.20
CA ASP A 141 -27.38 -70.84 -36.47
C ASP A 141 -26.05 -70.09 -36.24
N PRO A 142 -24.91 -70.55 -36.83
CA PRO A 142 -23.62 -69.88 -36.72
C PRO A 142 -23.63 -68.39 -37.08
N ASN A 143 -24.48 -67.96 -38.03
CA ASN A 143 -24.61 -66.56 -38.41
C ASN A 143 -25.28 -65.71 -37.32
N ARG A 144 -26.23 -66.30 -36.60
CA ARG A 144 -26.91 -65.70 -35.46
C ARG A 144 -26.00 -65.66 -34.23
N ILE A 145 -25.32 -66.76 -33.91
CA ILE A 145 -24.33 -66.84 -32.81
C ILE A 145 -23.23 -65.78 -33.00
N ASN A 146 -22.67 -65.64 -34.21
CA ASN A 146 -21.67 -64.62 -34.51
C ASN A 146 -22.18 -63.18 -34.24
N ARG A 147 -23.42 -62.87 -34.68
CA ARG A 147 -24.06 -61.56 -34.45
C ARG A 147 -24.28 -61.28 -32.96
N GLU A 148 -24.76 -62.25 -32.20
CA GLU A 148 -25.02 -62.14 -30.77
C GLU A 148 -23.70 -62.00 -29.98
N LEU A 149 -22.65 -62.73 -30.35
CA LEU A 149 -21.29 -62.56 -29.79
C LEU A 149 -20.70 -61.17 -30.07
N GLN A 150 -20.89 -60.62 -31.27
CA GLN A 150 -20.47 -59.24 -31.59
C GLN A 150 -21.21 -58.21 -30.72
N MET A 151 -22.53 -58.36 -30.53
CA MET A 151 -23.32 -57.51 -29.62
C MET A 151 -22.81 -57.60 -28.18
N LEU A 152 -22.53 -58.79 -27.66
CA LEU A 152 -21.93 -59.00 -26.33
C LEU A 152 -20.52 -58.39 -26.22
N GLY A 153 -19.78 -58.28 -27.33
CA GLY A 153 -18.53 -57.53 -27.43
C GLY A 153 -18.73 -56.02 -27.26
N TYR A 154 -19.67 -55.42 -28.00
CA TYR A 154 -20.02 -54.00 -27.88
C TYR A 154 -20.52 -53.64 -26.47
N VAL A 155 -21.36 -54.48 -25.85
CA VAL A 155 -21.82 -54.30 -24.46
C VAL A 155 -20.64 -54.30 -23.49
N SER A 156 -19.73 -55.27 -23.61
CA SER A 156 -18.52 -55.33 -22.77
C SER A 156 -17.63 -54.10 -22.93
N GLN A 157 -17.48 -53.57 -24.16
CA GLN A 157 -16.72 -52.36 -24.40
C GLN A 157 -17.41 -51.12 -23.81
N ALA A 158 -18.74 -51.03 -23.87
CA ALA A 158 -19.51 -49.95 -23.25
C ALA A 158 -19.41 -49.98 -21.72
N GLN A 159 -19.44 -51.16 -21.09
CA GLN A 159 -19.21 -51.34 -19.66
C GLN A 159 -17.79 -50.88 -19.25
N ALA A 160 -16.76 -51.26 -20.02
CA ALA A 160 -15.39 -50.83 -19.76
C ALA A 160 -15.24 -49.29 -19.84
N ARG A 161 -15.85 -48.66 -20.86
CA ARG A 161 -15.90 -47.18 -21.00
C ARG A 161 -16.64 -46.50 -19.84
N LEU A 162 -17.74 -47.09 -19.36
CA LEU A 162 -18.49 -46.60 -18.21
C LEU A 162 -17.64 -46.61 -16.93
N ILE A 163 -16.93 -47.70 -16.66
CA ILE A 163 -16.05 -47.84 -15.48
C ILE A 163 -14.86 -46.88 -15.58
N ALA A 164 -14.24 -46.75 -16.76
CA ALA A 164 -13.15 -45.80 -16.99
C ALA A 164 -13.59 -44.34 -16.76
N SER A 165 -14.74 -43.93 -17.31
CA SER A 165 -15.28 -42.59 -17.11
C SER A 165 -15.69 -42.34 -15.65
N LEU A 166 -16.27 -43.32 -14.95
CA LEU A 166 -16.57 -43.19 -13.52
C LEU A 166 -15.31 -42.98 -12.67
N ARG A 167 -14.22 -43.73 -12.95
CA ARG A 167 -12.92 -43.53 -12.29
C ARG A 167 -12.33 -42.15 -12.57
N ALA A 168 -12.38 -41.69 -13.83
CA ALA A 168 -11.92 -40.35 -14.20
C ALA A 168 -12.73 -39.24 -13.52
N ASN A 169 -14.07 -39.37 -13.48
CA ASN A 169 -14.94 -38.39 -12.85
C ASN A 169 -14.76 -38.33 -11.33
N LEU A 170 -14.48 -39.46 -10.67
CA LEU A 170 -14.12 -39.49 -9.24
C LEU A 170 -12.76 -38.84 -8.98
N ALA A 171 -11.74 -39.13 -9.80
CA ALA A 171 -10.43 -38.47 -9.68
C ALA A 171 -10.51 -36.95 -9.91
N ALA A 172 -11.29 -36.50 -10.89
CA ALA A 172 -11.57 -35.08 -11.14
C ALA A 172 -12.33 -34.44 -9.97
N LEU A 173 -13.22 -35.17 -9.31
CA LEU A 173 -13.95 -34.66 -8.13
C LEU A 173 -13.03 -34.48 -6.92
N GLU A 174 -12.06 -35.37 -6.68
CA GLU A 174 -11.04 -35.18 -5.63
C GLU A 174 -10.07 -34.05 -5.98
N ALA A 175 -9.62 -33.95 -7.25
CA ALA A 175 -8.79 -32.83 -7.71
C ALA A 175 -9.51 -31.48 -7.54
N ASN A 176 -10.80 -31.42 -7.87
CA ASN A 176 -11.62 -30.23 -7.66
C ASN A 176 -11.84 -29.90 -6.18
N LYS A 177 -11.72 -30.85 -5.23
CA LYS A 177 -11.69 -30.51 -3.79
C LYS A 177 -10.37 -29.85 -3.41
N ALA A 178 -9.24 -30.43 -3.82
CA ALA A 178 -7.92 -29.85 -3.53
C ALA A 178 -7.84 -28.39 -4.03
N ALA A 179 -8.23 -28.15 -5.29
CA ALA A 179 -8.33 -26.81 -5.88
C ALA A 179 -9.46 -25.93 -5.31
N THR A 180 -10.32 -26.46 -4.42
CA THR A 180 -11.33 -25.68 -3.66
C THR A 180 -10.78 -25.22 -2.32
N GLU A 181 -9.95 -26.03 -1.66
CA GLU A 181 -9.29 -25.63 -0.41
C GLU A 181 -8.12 -24.68 -0.71
N GLU A 182 -7.29 -24.99 -1.71
CA GLU A 182 -6.25 -24.09 -2.25
C GLU A 182 -6.82 -22.70 -2.60
N ALA A 183 -7.99 -22.65 -3.25
CA ALA A 183 -8.66 -21.39 -3.60
C ALA A 183 -9.42 -20.71 -2.43
N LYS A 184 -9.42 -21.30 -1.22
CA LYS A 184 -9.80 -20.60 0.03
C LYS A 184 -8.58 -20.08 0.74
N ASP A 185 -7.52 -20.90 0.83
CA ASP A 185 -6.24 -20.51 1.42
C ASP A 185 -5.71 -19.25 0.70
N GLU A 186 -5.75 -19.22 -0.65
CA GLU A 186 -5.49 -18.03 -1.48
C GLU A 186 -6.36 -16.80 -1.11
N LEU A 187 -7.63 -16.99 -0.72
CA LEU A 187 -8.56 -15.88 -0.38
C LEU A 187 -8.36 -15.38 1.06
N ASP A 188 -8.03 -16.27 1.99
CA ASP A 188 -7.75 -15.91 3.39
C ASP A 188 -6.41 -15.17 3.50
N ASP A 189 -5.37 -15.61 2.76
CA ASP A 189 -4.10 -14.87 2.63
C ASP A 189 -4.31 -13.45 2.09
N ILE A 190 -5.10 -13.31 1.02
CA ILE A 190 -5.47 -11.99 0.45
C ILE A 190 -6.30 -11.16 1.45
N ALA A 191 -7.18 -11.78 2.24
CA ALA A 191 -7.94 -11.07 3.27
C ALA A 191 -7.03 -10.52 4.38
N GLU A 192 -5.99 -11.28 4.79
CA GLU A 192 -4.97 -10.79 5.70
C GLU A 192 -4.13 -9.66 5.08
N GLU A 193 -3.66 -9.78 3.84
CA GLU A 193 -2.87 -8.71 3.22
C GLU A 193 -3.70 -7.43 3.01
N ARG A 194 -4.94 -7.53 2.52
CA ARG A 194 -5.85 -6.37 2.40
C ARG A 194 -6.12 -5.70 3.76
N LEU A 195 -6.07 -6.45 4.87
CA LEU A 195 -6.14 -5.88 6.22
C LEU A 195 -4.84 -5.19 6.66
N GLN A 196 -3.68 -5.71 6.26
CA GLN A 196 -2.38 -5.07 6.49
C GLN A 196 -2.25 -3.76 5.70
N GLN A 197 -2.51 -3.79 4.39
CA GLN A 197 -2.44 -2.61 3.52
C GLN A 197 -3.41 -1.50 3.96
N LYS A 198 -4.61 -1.84 4.45
CA LYS A 198 -5.54 -0.87 5.06
C LYS A 198 -4.98 -0.20 6.32
N ARG A 199 -4.24 -0.92 7.17
CA ARG A 199 -3.59 -0.32 8.36
C ARG A 199 -2.49 0.66 7.96
N VAL A 200 -1.69 0.33 6.94
CA VAL A 200 -0.67 1.23 6.38
C VAL A 200 -1.35 2.49 5.81
N LEU A 201 -2.36 2.32 4.96
CA LEU A 201 -3.09 3.43 4.34
C LEU A 201 -3.69 4.41 5.36
N GLU A 202 -4.34 3.93 6.43
CA GLU A 202 -4.90 4.81 7.47
C GLU A 202 -3.83 5.45 8.36
N HIS A 203 -2.71 4.76 8.62
CA HIS A 203 -1.55 5.35 9.29
C HIS A 203 -0.99 6.54 8.49
N GLU A 204 -0.76 6.36 7.19
CA GLU A 204 -0.24 7.42 6.32
C GLU A 204 -1.21 8.60 6.17
N LYS A 205 -2.52 8.35 6.03
CA LYS A 205 -3.53 9.42 6.04
C LYS A 205 -3.46 10.26 7.32
N VAL A 206 -3.24 9.62 8.48
CA VAL A 206 -3.07 10.32 9.77
C VAL A 206 -1.75 11.10 9.81
N GLN A 207 -0.63 10.52 9.35
CA GLN A 207 0.66 11.23 9.28
C GLN A 207 0.58 12.47 8.36
N ARG A 208 0.06 12.29 7.14
CA ARG A 208 -0.19 13.37 6.18
C ARG A 208 -1.06 14.48 6.76
N GLY A 209 -2.14 14.12 7.47
CA GLY A 209 -2.99 15.09 8.18
C GLY A 209 -2.23 15.91 9.23
N GLN A 210 -1.34 15.28 10.00
CA GLN A 210 -0.49 15.96 10.98
C GLN A 210 0.58 16.86 10.32
N LEU A 211 1.18 16.42 9.22
CA LEU A 211 2.15 17.21 8.45
C LEU A 211 1.51 18.48 7.88
N LEU A 212 0.33 18.36 7.27
CA LEU A 212 -0.44 19.50 6.75
C LEU A 212 -0.85 20.48 7.85
N ALA A 213 -1.24 19.99 9.03
CA ALA A 213 -1.55 20.84 10.18
C ALA A 213 -0.30 21.60 10.70
N LYS A 214 0.85 20.92 10.79
CA LYS A 214 2.14 21.55 11.16
C LYS A 214 2.55 22.63 10.17
N LEU A 215 2.48 22.34 8.86
CA LEU A 215 2.74 23.30 7.79
C LEU A 215 1.82 24.53 7.89
N SER A 216 0.51 24.31 8.07
CA SER A 216 -0.45 25.41 8.24
C SER A 216 -0.13 26.30 9.45
N SER A 217 0.29 25.71 10.57
CA SER A 217 0.68 26.49 11.77
C SER A 217 1.97 27.29 11.59
N LYS A 218 2.94 26.80 10.80
CA LYS A 218 4.19 27.52 10.46
C LYS A 218 4.03 28.56 9.35
N LEU A 219 2.93 28.55 8.61
CA LEU A 219 2.62 29.51 7.54
C LEU A 219 1.63 30.61 7.99
N THR A 220 1.19 30.60 9.25
CA THR A 220 0.22 31.56 9.82
C THR A 220 0.71 32.26 11.09
N ALA A 221 1.97 32.04 11.47
CA ALA A 221 2.70 32.75 12.53
C ALA A 221 3.64 33.80 11.92
#